data_AF-A0A520D673-F1
#
_entry.id   AF-A0A520D673-F1
#
_cell.length_a   1.000
_cell.length_b   1.000
_cell.length_c   1.000
_cell.angle_alpha   90.00
_cell.angle_beta   90.00
_cell.angle_gamma   90.00
#
_symmetry.space_group_name_H-M   'P 1'
#
loop_
_entity.id
_entity.type
_entity.pdbx_description
1 polymer ?
#
loop_
_entity_poly.entity_id
_entity_poly.type
_entity_poly.pdbx_seq_one_letter_code
_entity_poly.pdbx_strand_id
1 'polypeptide(L)'
;KEINPDYPVDRKFVSDSFEEKYNDEKLLGTLSNWFGGFAIFISALGLLGLALFMAEQRKKEISIRKVLGASTLNILNLLNKEFIILVAISNVIAFPLAYIIINKWLSAYEYRISISYLPFVIAISLSIIIALLTVSVQSIKVAKANAIDALKYE
;
A
#
# COMPACT_ATOMS: atom_id res chain seq x y z
N LYS A 1 -30.72 -32.47 44.13
CA LYS A 1 -30.82 -31.80 42.81
C LYS A 1 -30.26 -32.79 41.81
N GLU A 2 -31.13 -33.64 41.28
CA GLU A 2 -30.77 -34.76 40.41
C GLU A 2 -30.21 -34.24 39.09
N ILE A 3 -29.13 -34.86 38.66
CA ILE A 3 -28.45 -34.52 37.40
C ILE A 3 -29.25 -35.23 36.30
N ASN A 4 -29.80 -34.44 35.39
CA ASN A 4 -30.65 -34.89 34.29
C ASN A 4 -29.81 -35.71 33.27
N PRO A 5 -30.15 -36.99 32.99
CA PRO A 5 -29.33 -37.90 32.18
C PRO A 5 -29.33 -37.62 30.66
N ASP A 6 -30.19 -36.71 30.16
CA ASP A 6 -30.28 -36.37 28.73
C ASP A 6 -29.24 -35.36 28.23
N TYR A 7 -28.43 -34.78 29.12
CA TYR A 7 -27.31 -33.91 28.75
C TYR A 7 -26.00 -34.46 29.34
N PRO A 8 -25.21 -35.23 28.58
CA PRO A 8 -23.88 -35.62 29.04
C PRO A 8 -23.07 -34.35 29.31
N VAL A 9 -22.48 -34.26 30.50
CA VAL A 9 -21.59 -33.15 30.88
C VAL A 9 -20.33 -33.27 30.03
N ASP A 10 -20.35 -32.63 28.85
CA ASP A 10 -19.20 -32.54 27.96
C ASP A 10 -18.17 -31.61 28.62
N ARG A 11 -17.26 -32.20 29.40
CA ARG A 11 -16.16 -31.47 30.06
C ARG A 11 -15.08 -31.15 29.03
N LYS A 12 -15.33 -30.18 28.17
CA LYS A 12 -14.24 -29.52 27.44
C LYS A 12 -13.53 -28.59 28.40
N PHE A 13 -12.22 -28.74 28.54
CA PHE A 13 -11.45 -27.80 29.33
C PHE A 13 -11.55 -26.42 28.68
N VAL A 14 -11.72 -25.39 29.50
CA VAL A 14 -11.71 -24.00 29.02
C VAL A 14 -10.42 -23.72 28.23
N SER A 15 -9.30 -24.37 28.59
CA SER A 15 -8.03 -24.33 27.84
C SER A 15 -8.18 -24.69 26.37
N ASP A 16 -8.92 -25.75 26.05
CA ASP A 16 -8.97 -26.29 24.68
C ASP A 16 -9.81 -25.37 23.79
N SER A 17 -10.90 -24.81 24.33
CA SER A 17 -11.72 -23.81 23.65
C SER A 17 -11.04 -22.43 23.50
N PHE A 18 -10.14 -22.08 24.42
CA PHE A 18 -9.31 -20.86 24.30
C PHE A 18 -8.16 -21.05 23.31
N GLU A 19 -7.57 -22.25 23.25
CA GLU A 19 -6.51 -22.58 22.30
C GLU A 19 -7.02 -22.60 20.86
N GLU A 20 -8.24 -23.10 20.64
CA GLU A 20 -8.92 -23.04 19.34
C GLU A 20 -9.19 -21.58 18.91
N LYS A 21 -9.78 -20.76 19.78
CA LYS A 21 -10.01 -19.32 19.50
C LYS A 21 -8.70 -18.55 19.26
N TYR A 22 -7.66 -18.86 20.01
CA TYR A 22 -6.36 -18.20 19.86
C TYR A 22 -5.64 -18.60 18.56
N ASN A 23 -5.82 -19.84 18.11
CA ASN A 23 -5.32 -20.29 16.82
C ASN A 23 -6.06 -19.62 15.67
N ASP A 24 -7.39 -19.47 15.75
CA ASP A 24 -8.17 -18.73 14.75
C ASP A 24 -7.75 -17.25 14.66
N GLU A 25 -7.51 -16.62 15.81
CA GLU A 25 -7.10 -15.22 15.87
C GLU A 25 -5.66 -15.01 15.32
N LYS A 26 -4.75 -15.95 15.59
CA LYS A 26 -3.42 -15.98 14.97
C LYS A 26 -3.48 -16.22 13.46
N LEU A 27 -4.36 -17.10 13.01
CA LEU A 27 -4.55 -17.40 11.60
C LEU A 27 -5.07 -16.14 10.88
N LEU A 28 -6.08 -15.48 11.43
CA LEU A 28 -6.63 -14.23 10.91
C LEU A 28 -5.57 -13.12 10.85
N GLY A 29 -4.76 -12.97 11.90
CA GLY A 29 -3.66 -12.01 11.92
C GLY A 29 -2.59 -12.31 10.87
N THR A 30 -2.23 -13.59 10.71
CA THR A 30 -1.23 -14.04 9.72
C THR A 30 -1.73 -13.80 8.29
N LEU A 31 -2.98 -14.18 7.99
CA LEU A 31 -3.60 -13.94 6.69
C LEU A 31 -3.71 -12.43 6.39
N SER A 32 -4.12 -11.64 7.38
CA SER A 32 -4.22 -10.18 7.22
C SER A 32 -2.86 -9.55 6.87
N ASN A 33 -1.77 -10.05 7.45
CA ASN A 33 -0.43 -9.58 7.12
C ASN A 33 -0.03 -9.94 5.68
N TRP A 34 -0.31 -11.17 5.23
CA TRP A 34 -0.06 -11.58 3.85
C TRP A 34 -0.90 -10.78 2.84
N PHE A 35 -2.20 -10.61 3.10
CA PHE A 35 -3.07 -9.80 2.25
C PHE A 35 -2.64 -8.33 2.21
N GLY A 36 -2.23 -7.77 3.35
CA GLY A 36 -1.66 -6.42 3.39
C GLY A 36 -0.39 -6.30 2.54
N GLY A 37 0.53 -7.27 2.64
CA GLY A 37 1.72 -7.35 1.80
C GLY A 37 1.40 -7.44 0.31
N PHE A 38 0.47 -8.31 -0.09
CA PHE A 38 0.04 -8.42 -1.48
C PHE A 38 -0.68 -7.16 -1.98
N ALA A 39 -1.50 -6.52 -1.15
CA ALA A 39 -2.16 -5.27 -1.50
C ALA A 39 -1.13 -4.16 -1.79
N ILE A 40 -0.08 -4.05 -0.99
CA ILE A 40 1.03 -3.11 -1.22
C ILE A 40 1.74 -3.45 -2.53
N PHE A 41 2.04 -4.74 -2.77
CA PHE A 41 2.74 -5.18 -3.97
C PHE A 41 1.94 -4.88 -5.25
N ILE A 42 0.65 -5.21 -5.28
CA ILE A 42 -0.24 -4.94 -6.41
C ILE A 42 -0.41 -3.43 -6.62
N SER A 43 -0.53 -2.65 -5.53
CA SER A 43 -0.61 -1.19 -5.61
C SER A 43 0.66 -0.59 -6.23
N ALA A 44 1.84 -1.12 -5.89
CA ALA A 44 3.11 -0.69 -6.48
C ALA A 44 3.17 -1.01 -8.00
N LEU A 45 2.64 -2.16 -8.42
CA LEU A 45 2.52 -2.49 -9.85
C LEU A 45 1.57 -1.53 -10.58
N GLY A 46 0.46 -1.15 -9.95
CA GLY A 46 -0.47 -0.16 -10.50
C GLY A 46 0.20 1.21 -10.69
N LEU A 47 0.91 1.68 -9.66
CA LEU A 47 1.67 2.94 -9.72
C LEU A 47 2.77 2.89 -10.79
N LEU A 48 3.45 1.75 -10.92
CA LEU A 48 4.43 1.51 -11.98
C LEU A 48 3.78 1.62 -13.37
N GLY A 49 2.64 1.00 -13.60
CA GLY A 49 1.92 1.09 -14.89
C GLY A 49 1.49 2.51 -15.23
N LEU A 50 0.96 3.24 -14.24
CA LEU A 50 0.54 4.64 -14.38
C LEU A 50 1.72 5.55 -14.72
N ALA A 51 2.84 5.38 -14.03
CA ALA A 51 4.04 6.15 -14.27
C ALA A 51 4.68 5.83 -15.64
N LEU A 52 4.62 4.57 -16.12
CA LEU A 52 5.09 4.21 -17.47
C LEU A 52 4.27 4.93 -18.53
N PHE A 53 2.95 4.88 -18.38
CA PHE A 53 2.03 5.51 -19.32
C PHE A 53 2.24 7.03 -19.38
N MET A 54 2.38 7.70 -18.23
CA MET A 54 2.66 9.13 -18.19
C MET A 54 4.03 9.49 -18.79
N ALA A 55 5.07 8.69 -18.52
CA ALA A 55 6.40 8.91 -19.08
C ALA A 55 6.41 8.73 -20.60
N GLU A 56 5.67 7.75 -21.13
CA GLU A 56 5.48 7.54 -22.57
C GLU A 56 4.72 8.71 -23.22
N GLN A 57 3.64 9.18 -22.59
CA GLN A 57 2.84 10.30 -23.10
C GLN A 57 3.63 11.62 -23.11
N ARG A 58 4.56 11.81 -22.17
CA ARG A 58 5.44 12.99 -22.08
C ARG A 58 6.82 12.77 -22.72
N LYS A 59 7.05 11.64 -23.40
CA LYS A 59 8.34 11.28 -24.01
C LYS A 59 8.84 12.34 -25.00
N LYS A 60 7.95 12.91 -25.83
CA LYS A 60 8.31 13.98 -26.78
C LYS A 60 8.84 15.24 -26.08
N GLU A 61 8.15 15.71 -25.04
CA GLU A 61 8.57 16.90 -24.28
C GLU A 61 9.89 16.66 -23.53
N ILE A 62 10.02 15.48 -22.91
CA ILE A 62 11.23 15.04 -22.20
C ILE A 62 12.44 14.98 -23.15
N SER A 63 12.26 14.41 -24.35
CA SER A 63 13.31 14.32 -25.38
C SER A 63 13.74 15.69 -25.89
N ILE A 64 12.81 16.60 -26.17
CA ILE A 64 13.13 17.98 -26.60
C ILE A 64 13.90 18.72 -25.52
N ARG A 65 13.43 18.69 -24.26
CA ARG A 65 14.13 19.34 -23.14
C ARG A 65 15.54 18.76 -22.94
N LYS A 66 15.72 17.45 -23.13
CA LYS A 66 17.02 16.79 -22.97
C LYS A 66 18.01 17.18 -24.08
N VAL A 67 17.56 17.32 -25.33
CA VAL A 67 18.38 17.82 -26.45
C VAL A 67 18.77 19.28 -26.24
N LEU A 68 17.89 20.08 -25.60
CA LEU A 68 18.17 21.46 -25.19
C LEU A 68 19.06 21.58 -23.94
N GLY A 69 19.63 20.48 -23.43
CA GLY A 69 20.59 20.49 -22.32
C GLY A 69 19.95 20.42 -20.92
N ALA A 70 18.65 20.13 -20.79
CA ALA A 70 18.04 19.95 -19.48
C ALA A 70 18.61 18.73 -18.75
N SER A 71 18.99 18.92 -17.47
CA SER A 71 19.48 17.82 -16.63
C SER A 71 18.38 16.78 -16.38
N THR A 72 18.77 15.51 -16.33
CA THR A 72 17.89 14.40 -15.97
C THR A 72 17.23 14.59 -14.61
N LEU A 73 17.93 15.25 -13.67
CA LEU A 73 17.44 15.62 -12.34
C LEU A 73 16.22 16.54 -12.39
N ASN A 74 16.18 17.51 -13.32
CA ASN A 74 15.06 18.45 -13.39
C ASN A 74 13.77 17.76 -13.88
N ILE A 75 13.91 16.78 -14.77
CA ILE A 75 12.80 15.96 -15.29
C ILE A 75 12.30 15.02 -14.19
N LEU A 76 13.22 14.39 -13.46
CA LEU A 76 12.92 13.57 -12.29
C LEU A 76 12.16 14.35 -11.23
N ASN A 77 12.55 15.60 -10.95
CA ASN A 77 11.93 16.40 -9.90
C ASN A 77 10.50 16.85 -10.30
N LEU A 78 10.31 17.21 -11.57
CA LEU A 78 8.98 17.54 -12.12
C LEU A 78 8.02 16.35 -11.97
N LEU A 79 8.45 15.16 -12.40
CA LEU A 79 7.62 13.95 -12.34
C LEU A 79 7.35 13.52 -10.89
N ASN A 80 8.37 13.50 -10.04
CA ASN A 80 8.18 13.16 -8.62
C ASN A 80 7.20 14.11 -7.93
N LYS A 81 7.23 15.42 -8.23
CA LYS A 81 6.32 16.39 -7.61
C LYS A 81 4.85 16.10 -7.92
N GLU A 82 4.52 15.80 -9.18
CA GLU A 82 3.15 15.45 -9.57
C GLU A 82 2.67 14.18 -8.85
N PHE A 83 3.53 13.17 -8.75
CA PHE A 83 3.21 11.91 -8.07
C PHE A 83 3.07 12.08 -6.55
N ILE A 84 3.93 12.87 -5.91
CA ILE A 84 3.83 13.15 -4.46
C ILE A 84 2.51 13.84 -4.14
N ILE A 85 2.04 14.76 -4.99
CA ILE A 85 0.74 15.42 -4.80
C ILE A 85 -0.40 14.39 -4.87
N LEU A 86 -0.38 13.49 -5.87
CA LEU A 86 -1.40 12.44 -6.00
C LEU A 86 -1.40 11.49 -4.79
N VAL A 87 -0.22 11.09 -4.30
CA VAL A 87 -0.05 10.23 -3.12
C VAL A 87 -0.49 10.95 -1.84
N ALA A 88 -0.20 12.25 -1.71
CA ALA A 88 -0.63 13.05 -0.57
C ALA A 88 -2.16 13.16 -0.51
N ILE A 89 -2.81 13.46 -1.64
CA ILE A 89 -4.28 13.50 -1.74
C ILE A 89 -4.88 12.14 -1.38
N SER A 90 -4.30 11.06 -1.91
CA SER A 90 -4.73 9.70 -1.61
C SER A 90 -4.66 9.39 -0.11
N ASN A 91 -3.57 9.78 0.56
CA ASN A 91 -3.39 9.59 2.01
C ASN A 91 -4.41 10.41 2.83
N VAL A 92 -4.68 11.66 2.43
CA VAL A 92 -5.66 12.53 3.10
C VAL A 92 -7.07 11.91 3.09
N ILE A 93 -7.43 11.21 2.01
CA ILE A 93 -8.73 10.52 1.90
C ILE A 93 -8.70 9.17 2.62
N ALA A 94 -7.61 8.42 2.50
CA ALA A 94 -7.48 7.08 3.09
C ALA A 94 -7.50 7.12 4.62
N PHE A 95 -6.94 8.15 5.25
CA PHE A 95 -6.82 8.30 6.70
C PHE A 95 -8.16 8.32 7.44
N PRO A 96 -9.10 9.24 7.15
CA PRO A 96 -10.39 9.27 7.82
C PRO A 96 -11.18 8.00 7.54
N LEU A 97 -11.09 7.46 6.31
CA LEU A 97 -11.77 6.24 5.94
C LEU A 97 -11.27 5.04 6.76
N ALA A 98 -9.96 4.87 6.87
CA ALA A 98 -9.34 3.82 7.67
C ALA A 98 -9.68 3.98 9.16
N TYR A 99 -9.65 5.21 9.70
CA TYR A 99 -10.01 5.47 11.09
C TYR A 99 -11.46 5.06 11.38
N ILE A 100 -12.42 5.40 10.52
CA ILE A 100 -13.83 5.05 10.69
C ILE A 100 -14.03 3.52 10.65
N ILE A 101 -13.40 2.84 9.67
CA ILE A 101 -13.51 1.38 9.52
C ILE A 101 -12.95 0.66 10.75
N ILE A 102 -11.74 1.04 11.17
CA ILE A 102 -11.07 0.45 12.34
C ILE A 102 -11.89 0.71 13.60
N ASN A 103 -12.40 1.93 13.81
CA ASN A 103 -13.19 2.26 14.98
C ASN A 103 -14.51 1.45 15.02
N LYS A 104 -15.17 1.28 13.87
CA LYS A 104 -16.38 0.45 13.76
C LYS A 104 -16.08 -1.03 14.01
N TRP A 105 -14.94 -1.52 13.53
CA TRP A 105 -14.50 -2.90 13.75
C TRP A 105 -14.14 -3.16 15.23
N LEU A 106 -13.39 -2.25 15.86
CA LEU A 106 -13.03 -2.34 17.29
C LEU A 106 -14.25 -2.21 18.21
N SER A 107 -15.32 -1.54 17.78
CA SER A 107 -16.55 -1.42 18.57
C SER A 107 -17.28 -2.76 18.78
N ALA A 108 -16.97 -3.79 17.99
CA ALA A 108 -17.48 -5.14 18.18
C ALA A 108 -16.77 -5.91 19.30
N TYR A 109 -15.66 -5.38 19.84
CA TYR A 109 -14.85 -6.05 20.87
C TYR A 109 -14.98 -5.32 22.21
N GLU A 110 -15.19 -6.08 23.29
CA GLU A 110 -15.35 -5.58 24.65
C GLU A 110 -14.02 -5.03 25.21
N TYR A 111 -12.89 -5.60 24.78
CA TYR A 111 -11.54 -5.12 25.06
C TYR A 111 -10.93 -4.49 23.80
N ARG A 112 -10.77 -3.15 23.81
CA ARG A 112 -10.33 -2.38 22.64
C ARG A 112 -8.99 -1.70 22.87
N ILE A 113 -8.09 -1.80 21.90
CA ILE A 113 -6.84 -1.06 21.87
C ILE A 113 -7.11 0.39 21.46
N SER A 114 -6.45 1.35 22.11
CA SER A 114 -6.47 2.74 21.67
C SER A 114 -5.81 2.88 20.29
N ILE A 115 -6.51 3.47 19.32
CA ILE A 115 -5.97 3.72 17.98
C ILE A 115 -4.79 4.69 18.11
N SER A 116 -3.57 4.17 17.98
CA SER A 116 -2.36 4.99 17.93
C SER A 116 -2.22 5.64 16.56
N TYR A 117 -1.63 6.83 16.52
CA TYR A 117 -1.29 7.53 15.27
C TYR A 117 -0.05 6.93 14.57
N LEU A 118 0.72 6.08 15.26
CA LEU A 118 1.96 5.50 14.75
C LEU A 118 1.79 4.71 13.43
N PRO A 119 0.79 3.82 13.28
CA PRO A 119 0.61 3.04 12.06
C PRO A 119 0.28 3.92 10.85
N PHE A 120 -0.46 5.00 11.06
CA PHE A 120 -0.78 5.99 10.03
C PHE A 120 0.48 6.70 9.53
N VAL A 121 1.35 7.17 10.45
CA VAL A 121 2.62 7.81 10.08
C VAL A 121 3.53 6.86 9.31
N ILE A 122 3.60 5.59 9.72
CA ILE A 122 4.37 4.55 9.03
C ILE A 122 3.79 4.33 7.63
N ALA A 123 2.47 4.24 7.48
CA ALA A 123 1.81 4.05 6.19
C ALA A 123 2.06 5.21 5.21
N ILE A 124 1.95 6.48 5.66
CA ILE A 124 2.30 7.65 4.83
C ILE A 124 3.76 7.54 4.39
N SER A 125 4.67 7.35 5.34
CA SER A 125 6.11 7.33 5.07
C SER A 125 6.44 6.24 4.06
N LEU A 126 5.90 5.04 4.25
CA LEU A 126 6.09 3.91 3.34
C LEU A 126 5.50 4.20 1.95
N SER A 127 4.29 4.77 1.87
CA SER A 127 3.65 5.10 0.59
C SER A 127 4.46 6.12 -0.22
N ILE A 128 5.01 7.15 0.44
CA ILE A 128 5.85 8.17 -0.18
C ILE A 128 7.16 7.54 -0.65
N ILE A 129 7.81 6.71 0.17
CA ILE A 129 9.05 6.02 -0.20
C ILE A 129 8.83 5.13 -1.42
N ILE A 130 7.76 4.33 -1.44
CA ILE A 130 7.43 3.45 -2.57
C ILE A 130 7.18 4.28 -3.84
N ALA A 131 6.42 5.37 -3.74
CA ALA A 131 6.14 6.23 -4.88
C ALA A 131 7.42 6.88 -5.44
N LEU A 132 8.25 7.45 -4.57
CA LEU A 132 9.53 8.07 -4.95
C LEU A 132 10.47 7.06 -5.62
N LEU A 133 10.63 5.88 -5.04
CA LEU A 133 11.48 4.83 -5.61
C LEU A 133 10.96 4.38 -6.98
N THR A 134 9.66 4.14 -7.10
CA THR A 134 9.04 3.65 -8.34
C THR A 134 9.19 4.67 -9.47
N VAL A 135 8.82 5.93 -9.22
CA VAL A 135 8.90 7.01 -10.22
C VAL A 135 10.35 7.32 -10.59
N SER A 136 11.26 7.27 -9.62
CA SER A 136 12.69 7.54 -9.88
C SER A 136 13.33 6.46 -10.74
N VAL A 137 13.13 5.17 -10.39
CA VAL A 137 13.63 4.04 -11.19
C VAL A 137 13.14 4.13 -12.63
N GLN A 138 11.86 4.49 -12.81
CA GLN A 138 11.24 4.50 -14.11
C GLN A 138 11.62 5.71 -14.96
N SER A 139 11.69 6.89 -14.35
CA SER A 139 12.20 8.10 -15.01
C SER A 139 13.65 7.90 -15.46
N ILE A 140 14.48 7.23 -14.66
CA ILE A 140 15.85 6.87 -15.04
C ILE A 140 15.84 5.87 -16.21
N LYS A 141 14.98 4.84 -16.16
CA LYS A 141 14.86 3.85 -17.24
C LYS A 141 14.45 4.50 -18.56
N VAL A 142 13.47 5.42 -18.54
CA VAL A 142 13.02 6.17 -19.73
C VAL A 142 14.09 7.16 -20.20
N ALA A 143 14.78 7.84 -19.29
CA ALA A 143 15.85 8.77 -19.64
C ALA A 143 17.11 8.09 -20.19
N LYS A 144 17.35 6.82 -19.83
CA LYS A 144 18.45 5.98 -20.33
C LYS A 144 18.08 5.18 -21.58
N ALA A 145 16.81 4.88 -21.79
CA ALA A 145 16.32 4.33 -23.05
C ALA A 145 16.66 5.33 -24.16
N ASN A 146 17.55 4.93 -25.06
CA ASN A 146 18.23 5.82 -25.99
C ASN A 146 17.26 6.74 -26.75
N ALA A 147 17.53 8.05 -26.69
CA ALA A 147 16.82 9.06 -27.49
C ALA A 147 16.92 8.81 -29.01
N ILE A 148 17.89 7.99 -29.44
CA ILE A 148 18.11 7.59 -30.83
C ILE A 148 16.96 6.71 -31.37
N ASP A 149 16.36 5.84 -30.55
CA ASP A 149 15.23 5.01 -31.00
C ASP A 149 13.92 5.80 -31.06
N ALA A 150 13.80 6.88 -30.26
CA ALA A 150 12.61 7.73 -30.28
C ALA A 150 12.49 8.58 -31.57
N LEU A 151 13.59 8.77 -32.30
CA LEU A 151 13.65 9.51 -33.57
C LEU A 151 13.70 8.58 -34.79
N LYS A 152 13.89 7.27 -34.62
CA LYS A 152 14.03 6.29 -35.71
C LYS A 152 12.69 5.64 -36.12
N TYR A 153 11.60 5.99 -35.45
CA TYR A 153 10.23 5.60 -35.83
C TYR A 153 9.53 6.66 -36.70
N GLU A 154 10.30 7.35 -37.53
CA GLU A 154 9.83 7.95 -38.78
C GLU A 154 10.45 7.19 -39.96
#